data_AF-A0A8S9KKX4-F1
#
_entry.id   AF-A0A8S9KKX4-F1
#
_cell.length_a   1.000
_cell.length_b   1.000
_cell.length_c   1.000
_cell.angle_alpha   90.00
_cell.angle_beta   90.00
_cell.angle_gamma   90.00
#
_symmetry.space_group_name_H-M   'P 1'
#
loop_
_entity.id
_entity.type
_entity.pdbx_description
1 polymer ?
#
loop_
_entity_poly.entity_id
_entity_poly.type
_entity_poly.pdbx_seq_one_letter_code
_entity_poly.pdbx_strand_id
1 'polypeptide(L)'
;MIIRAPVMMIRDPAMTTLAPAMAIRALRELMANSSLPRRIIKETQRLLSEPAPGISASPSEDNMRYFNVMVLGPSQSPYEGNLFNYHVHPLV
;
A
#
# COMPACT_ATOMS: atom_id res chain seq x y z
N MET A 1 40.76 -26.38 -2.33
CA MET A 1 40.81 -25.37 -1.26
C MET A 1 39.75 -24.33 -1.60
N ILE A 2 38.57 -24.45 -0.97
CA ILE A 2 37.32 -23.80 -1.40
C ILE A 2 37.29 -22.36 -0.91
N ILE A 3 36.92 -21.46 -1.83
CA ILE A 3 36.74 -20.03 -1.67
C ILE A 3 35.60 -19.80 -0.65
N ARG A 4 35.89 -19.22 0.52
CA ARG A 4 34.86 -18.73 1.46
C ARG A 4 34.97 -17.21 1.53
N ALA A 5 34.04 -16.53 0.85
CA ALA A 5 33.79 -15.11 1.00
C ALA A 5 33.61 -14.76 2.50
N PRO A 6 34.12 -13.60 2.98
CA PRO A 6 33.72 -13.09 4.27
C PRO A 6 32.27 -12.61 4.15
N VAL A 7 31.34 -13.53 4.41
CA VAL A 7 29.96 -13.20 4.76
C VAL A 7 30.03 -12.40 6.05
N MET A 8 30.02 -11.07 5.90
CA MET A 8 29.85 -10.13 7.01
C MET A 8 28.42 -10.26 7.51
N MET A 9 28.31 -11.15 8.50
CA MET A 9 27.25 -11.30 9.46
C MET A 9 26.71 -9.96 9.99
N ILE A 10 25.38 -9.89 10.11
CA ILE A 10 24.66 -9.44 11.32
C ILE A 10 24.55 -7.91 11.47
N ARG A 11 23.48 -7.31 10.95
CA ARG A 11 22.14 -7.17 11.58
C ARG A 11 22.11 -6.06 12.63
N ASP A 12 21.80 -4.85 12.18
CA ASP A 12 20.83 -4.03 12.90
C ASP A 12 19.44 -4.38 12.35
N PRO A 13 18.65 -5.22 13.04
CA PRO A 13 17.29 -5.58 12.60
C PRO A 13 16.28 -4.43 12.76
N ALA A 14 16.72 -3.28 13.27
CA ALA A 14 15.85 -2.14 13.60
C ALA A 14 15.55 -1.22 12.40
N MET A 15 16.35 -1.20 11.32
CA MET A 15 16.09 -0.29 10.19
C MET A 15 15.22 -0.88 9.08
N THR A 16 15.18 -2.21 8.91
CA THR A 16 14.33 -2.85 7.89
C THR A 16 12.89 -3.09 8.36
N THR A 17 12.63 -3.04 9.67
CA THR A 17 11.29 -3.27 10.26
C THR A 17 10.53 -1.98 10.59
N LEU A 18 11.22 -0.82 10.62
CA LEU A 18 10.62 0.49 10.90
C LEU A 18 10.05 1.23 9.67
N ALA A 19 10.28 0.71 8.46
CA ALA A 19 9.88 1.36 7.21
C ALA A 19 8.34 1.44 6.97
N PRO A 20 7.51 0.41 7.25
CA PRO A 20 6.07 0.51 6.97
C PRO A 20 5.35 1.50 7.89
N ALA A 21 5.73 1.54 9.17
CA ALA A 21 5.10 2.42 10.15
C ALA A 21 5.41 3.91 9.90
N MET A 22 6.63 4.23 9.44
CA MET A 22 7.01 5.59 9.07
C MET A 22 6.36 6.03 7.77
N ALA A 23 6.21 5.14 6.77
CA ALA A 23 5.48 5.44 5.54
C ALA A 23 4.00 5.76 5.81
N ILE A 24 3.33 4.97 6.66
CA ILE A 24 1.94 5.22 7.07
C ILE A 24 1.83 6.54 7.86
N ARG A 25 2.79 6.84 8.74
CA ARG A 25 2.82 8.13 9.46
C ARG A 25 3.05 9.33 8.53
N ALA A 26 3.97 9.22 7.57
CA ALA A 26 4.25 10.29 6.61
C ALA A 26 3.06 10.53 5.68
N LEU A 27 2.42 9.46 5.18
CA LEU A 27 1.17 9.56 4.42
C LEU A 27 0.04 10.16 5.25
N ARG A 28 -0.05 9.82 6.55
CA ARG A 28 -1.02 10.43 7.46
C ARG A 28 -0.83 11.93 7.60
N GLU A 29 0.40 12.42 7.74
CA GLU A 29 0.67 13.86 7.83
C GLU A 29 0.35 14.58 6.51
N LEU A 30 0.73 13.99 5.37
CA LEU A 30 0.39 14.52 4.04
C LEU A 30 -1.14 14.58 3.81
N MET A 31 -1.86 13.55 4.23
CA MET A 31 -3.33 13.48 4.11
C MET A 31 -4.04 14.35 5.15
N ALA A 32 -3.51 14.49 6.37
CA ALA A 32 -4.09 15.35 7.40
C ALA A 32 -3.92 16.84 7.08
N ASN A 33 -2.87 17.21 6.33
CA ASN A 33 -2.64 18.57 5.85
C ASN A 33 -3.51 18.92 4.62
N SER A 34 -4.21 17.93 4.06
CA SER A 34 -5.21 18.16 3.03
C SER A 34 -6.60 18.28 3.64
N SER A 35 -7.46 19.11 3.06
CA SER A 35 -8.86 19.35 3.49
C SER A 35 -9.79 18.15 3.24
N LEU A 36 -9.27 16.93 3.39
CA LEU A 36 -10.01 15.69 3.24
C LEU A 36 -10.87 15.42 4.48
N PRO A 37 -12.09 14.87 4.29
CA PRO A 37 -12.88 14.39 5.41
C PRO A 37 -12.13 13.33 6.22
N ARG A 38 -12.24 13.39 7.56
CA ARG A 38 -11.62 12.42 8.48
C ARG A 38 -11.94 10.95 8.14
N ARG A 39 -13.08 10.70 7.48
CA ARG A 39 -13.49 9.38 7.02
C ARG A 39 -12.52 8.83 5.96
N ILE A 40 -12.20 9.62 4.93
CA ILE A 40 -11.30 9.21 3.83
C ILE A 40 -9.92 8.88 4.40
N ILE A 41 -9.40 9.72 5.31
CA ILE A 41 -8.09 9.49 5.96
C ILE A 41 -8.08 8.15 6.71
N LYS A 42 -9.14 7.84 7.46
CA LYS A 42 -9.25 6.56 8.20
C LYS A 42 -9.41 5.36 7.28
N GLU A 43 -10.17 5.48 6.19
CA GLU A 43 -10.35 4.41 5.22
C GLU A 43 -9.06 4.11 4.46
N THR A 44 -8.34 5.14 3.97
CA THR A 44 -7.01 4.95 3.36
C THR A 44 -6.04 4.29 4.34
N GLN A 45 -6.02 4.74 5.60
CA GLN A 45 -5.17 4.15 6.62
C GLN A 45 -5.45 2.65 6.79
N ARG A 46 -6.73 2.26 6.87
CA ARG A 46 -7.13 0.86 6.99
C ARG A 46 -6.71 0.05 5.77
N LEU A 47 -6.92 0.58 4.57
CA LEU A 47 -6.53 -0.09 3.32
C LEU A 47 -5.02 -0.30 3.20
N LEU A 48 -4.22 0.66 3.69
CA LEU A 48 -2.76 0.56 3.67
C LEU A 48 -2.21 -0.33 4.79
N SER A 49 -2.85 -0.34 5.96
CA SER A 49 -2.44 -1.20 7.07
C SER A 49 -2.86 -2.66 6.89
N GLU A 50 -4.02 -2.88 6.27
CA GLU A 50 -4.62 -4.19 6.01
C GLU A 50 -4.99 -4.29 4.52
N PRO A 51 -4.00 -4.42 3.62
CA PRO A 51 -4.29 -4.61 2.21
C PRO A 51 -5.00 -5.95 2.02
N ALA A 52 -6.16 -5.93 1.34
CA ALA A 52 -6.89 -7.14 1.05
C ALA A 52 -6.09 -8.03 0.08
N PRO A 53 -6.11 -9.36 0.25
CA PRO A 53 -5.35 -10.27 -0.60
C PRO A 53 -5.80 -10.14 -2.05
N GLY A 54 -4.85 -9.84 -2.95
CA GLY A 54 -5.13 -9.60 -4.36
C GLY A 54 -5.75 -8.24 -4.68
N ILE A 55 -5.84 -7.32 -3.72
CA ILE A 55 -6.36 -5.95 -3.94
C ILE A 55 -5.33 -4.94 -3.45
N SER A 56 -4.91 -4.04 -4.32
CA SER A 56 -4.05 -2.91 -3.99
C SER A 56 -4.79 -1.61 -4.24
N ALA A 57 -4.96 -0.77 -3.22
CA ALA A 57 -5.63 0.51 -3.35
C ALA A 57 -4.67 1.64 -2.95
N SER A 58 -4.45 2.60 -3.84
CA SER A 58 -3.63 3.78 -3.57
C SER A 58 -4.41 5.06 -3.89
N PRO A 59 -4.27 6.11 -3.08
CA PRO A 59 -4.86 7.41 -3.40
C PRO A 59 -4.22 7.97 -4.69
N SER A 60 -5.00 8.68 -5.49
CA SER A 60 -4.47 9.38 -6.67
C SER A 60 -3.66 10.62 -6.26
N GLU A 61 -2.63 10.96 -7.04
CA GLU A 61 -1.75 12.11 -6.80
C GLU A 61 -2.45 13.45 -7.03
N ASP A 62 -3.33 13.53 -8.03
CA ASP A 62 -4.05 14.77 -8.39
C ASP A 62 -5.13 15.14 -7.38
N ASN A 63 -5.85 14.15 -6.89
CA ASN A 63 -6.89 14.33 -5.88
C ASN A 63 -7.07 13.04 -5.08
N MET A 64 -6.61 13.10 -3.83
CA MET A 64 -6.63 12.01 -2.86
C MET A 64 -8.03 11.50 -2.46
N ARG A 65 -9.10 12.10 -2.98
CA ARG A 65 -10.46 11.56 -2.86
C ARG A 65 -10.73 10.43 -3.87
N TYR A 66 -9.98 10.37 -4.95
CA TYR A 66 -10.01 9.28 -5.92
C TYR A 66 -9.01 8.21 -5.51
N PHE A 67 -9.39 6.96 -5.75
CA PHE A 67 -8.52 5.82 -5.49
C PHE A 67 -8.30 5.02 -6.76
N ASN A 68 -7.05 4.67 -6.98
CA ASN A 68 -6.65 3.71 -7.98
C ASN A 68 -6.61 2.35 -7.29
N VAL A 69 -7.46 1.44 -7.75
CA VAL A 69 -7.59 0.10 -7.18
C VAL A 69 -7.19 -0.91 -8.24
N MET A 70 -6.22 -1.75 -7.90
CA MET A 70 -5.83 -2.90 -8.69
C MET A 70 -6.39 -4.16 -8.02
N VAL A 71 -7.09 -4.99 -8.78
CA VAL A 71 -7.71 -6.24 -8.29
C VAL A 71 -7.22 -7.40 -9.13
N LEU A 72 -6.76 -8.46 -8.46
CA LEU A 72 -6.48 -9.73 -9.07
C LEU A 72 -7.80 -10.49 -9.30
N GLY A 73 -8.00 -10.98 -10.51
CA GLY A 73 -9.17 -11.79 -10.83
C GLY A 73 -9.22 -13.05 -9.96
N PRO A 74 -10.42 -13.42 -9.44
CA PRO A 74 -10.55 -14.54 -8.52
C PRO A 74 -10.19 -15.87 -9.20
N SER A 75 -9.61 -16.78 -8.41
CA SER A 75 -9.36 -18.17 -8.83
C SER A 75 -10.66 -18.87 -9.19
N GLN A 76 -10.61 -19.78 -10.17
CA GLN A 76 -11.77 -20.50 -10.71
C GLN A 76 -12.77 -19.61 -11.47
N SER A 77 -12.35 -18.43 -11.93
CA SER A 77 -13.12 -17.61 -12.86
C SER A 77 -12.37 -17.46 -14.19
N PRO A 78 -13.06 -17.11 -15.30
CA PRO A 78 -12.39 -16.77 -16.56
C PRO A 78 -11.39 -15.60 -16.45
N TYR A 79 -11.44 -14.86 -15.35
CA TYR A 79 -10.61 -13.72 -15.05
C TYR A 79 -9.38 -14.07 -14.20
N GLU A 80 -9.22 -15.33 -13.78
CA GLU A 80 -8.08 -15.80 -13.00
C GLU A 80 -6.75 -15.43 -13.66
N GLY A 81 -5.82 -14.89 -12.85
CA GLY A 81 -4.50 -14.47 -13.32
C GLY A 81 -4.46 -13.11 -14.03
N ASN A 82 -5.61 -12.45 -14.26
CA ASN A 82 -5.65 -11.10 -14.82
C ASN A 82 -5.69 -10.04 -13.72
N LEU A 83 -5.09 -8.87 -13.99
CA LEU A 83 -5.08 -7.72 -13.10
C LEU A 83 -5.98 -6.63 -13.68
N PHE A 84 -6.96 -6.18 -12.90
CA PHE A 84 -7.94 -5.19 -13.31
C PHE A 84 -7.70 -3.87 -12.60
N ASN A 85 -7.68 -2.79 -13.37
CA ASN A 85 -7.52 -1.44 -12.85
C ASN A 85 -8.88 -0.75 -12.77
N TYR A 86 -9.22 -0.23 -11.61
CA TYR A 86 -10.45 0.50 -11.35
C TYR A 86 -10.14 1.89 -10.80
N HIS A 87 -10.88 2.88 -11.27
CA HIS A 87 -10.87 4.22 -10.71
C HIS A 87 -12.11 4.39 -9.85
N VAL A 88 -11.91 4.54 -8.55
CA VAL A 88 -13.00 4.76 -7.60
C VAL A 88 -13.21 6.25 -7.45
N HIS A 89 -14.40 6.70 -7.85
CA HIS A 89 -14.84 8.06 -7.66
C HIS A 89 -15.60 8.17 -6.32
N PRO A 90 -15.28 9.16 -5.48
CA PRO A 90 -16.03 9.42 -4.26
C PRO A 90 -17.45 9.81 -4.66
N LEU A 91 -18.45 9.09 -4.16
CA LEU A 91 -19.85 9.49 -4.26
C LEU A 91 -20.03 10.71 -3.34
N VAL A 92 -19.99 11.90 -3.94
CA VAL A 92 -20.39 13.17 -3.33
C VAL A 92 -21.91 13.31 -3.38
#